data_AF-A0A1G4WE15-F1
#
_entry.id   AF-A0A1G4WE15-F1
#
_cell.length_a   1.000
_cell.length_b   1.000
_cell.length_c   1.000
_cell.angle_alpha   90.00
_cell.angle_beta   90.00
_cell.angle_gamma   90.00
#
_symmetry.space_group_name_H-M   'P 1'
#
loop_
_entity.id
_entity.type
_entity.pdbx_description
1 polymer ?
#
loop_
_entity_poly.entity_id
_entity_poly.type
_entity_poly.pdbx_seq_one_letter_code
_entity_poly.pdbx_strand_id
1 'polypeptide(L)' 'VDENGSTYYYVNGKRTYAGLVEVDGDLYYVAGDCKMVKGKSYFITHTNGLIEKSCHAVFGEDGKLVRFGKK' A
#
# COMPACT_ATOMS: atom_id res chain seq x y z
N VAL A 1 12.58 14.83 -5.91
CA VAL A 1 12.85 13.88 -7.02
C VAL A 1 13.24 12.56 -6.37
N ASP A 2 12.55 11.46 -6.68
CA ASP A 2 12.81 10.15 -6.08
C ASP A 2 13.94 9.46 -6.86
N GLU A 3 15.09 9.28 -6.21
CA GLU A 3 16.34 8.85 -6.83
C GLU A 3 16.47 7.32 -7.04
N ASN A 4 15.42 6.54 -6.78
CA ASN A 4 15.54 5.08 -6.85
C ASN A 4 14.22 4.33 -7.06
N GLY A 5 13.28 4.94 -7.78
CA GLY A 5 12.02 4.30 -8.19
C GLY A 5 11.20 3.76 -7.02
N SER A 6 11.43 4.22 -5.79
CA SER A 6 10.85 3.70 -4.56
C SER A 6 10.02 4.79 -3.92
N THR A 7 8.73 4.81 -4.22
CA THR A 7 7.82 5.82 -3.67
C THR A 7 7.65 5.56 -2.17
N TYR A 8 8.19 6.46 -1.34
CA TYR A 8 7.99 6.44 0.11
C TYR A 8 6.74 7.26 0.45
N TYR A 9 5.88 6.71 1.31
CA TYR A 9 4.72 7.44 1.81
C TYR A 9 5.15 8.32 2.99
N TYR A 10 5.08 9.64 2.81
CA TYR A 10 5.39 10.62 3.85
C TYR A 10 4.09 11.19 4.41
N VAL A 11 3.81 10.91 5.68
CA VAL A 11 2.75 11.60 6.42
C VAL A 11 3.42 12.69 7.22
N ASN A 12 3.04 13.96 6.98
CA ASN A 12 3.59 15.11 7.72
C ASN A 12 5.13 15.21 7.64
N GLY A 13 5.72 14.83 6.50
CA GLY A 13 7.18 14.83 6.31
C GLY A 13 7.94 13.68 7.00
N LYS A 14 7.25 12.75 7.68
CA LYS A 14 7.86 11.55 8.27
C LYS A 14 7.45 10.27 7.54
N ARG A 15 8.42 9.38 7.37
CA ARG A 15 8.19 7.99 6.97
C ARG A 15 7.43 7.30 8.09
N THR A 16 6.17 6.97 7.84
CA THR A 16 5.32 6.33 8.84
C THR A 16 4.73 5.05 8.27
N TYR A 17 4.76 4.00 9.07
CA TYR A 17 4.01 2.80 8.78
C TYR A 17 2.52 3.07 9.01
N ALA A 18 1.72 2.98 7.95
CA ALA A 18 0.27 3.19 8.00
C ALA A 18 -0.54 1.92 7.68
N GLY A 19 0.08 0.89 7.10
CA GLY A 19 -0.65 -0.25 6.57
C GLY A 19 -1.45 0.13 5.33
N LEU A 20 -2.67 -0.40 5.20
CA LEU A 20 -3.59 -0.03 4.13
C LEU A 20 -4.25 1.31 4.44
N VAL A 21 -4.22 2.21 3.47
CA VAL A 21 -4.84 3.54 3.51
C VAL A 21 -5.68 3.76 2.26
N GLU A 22 -6.79 4.46 2.42
CA GLU A 22 -7.59 4.94 1.29
C GLU A 22 -7.26 6.42 1.06
N VAL A 23 -6.97 6.76 -0.19
CA VAL A 23 -6.68 8.13 -0.63
C VAL A 23 -7.47 8.38 -1.91
N ASP A 24 -8.39 9.34 -1.87
CA ASP A 24 -9.24 9.70 -3.01
C ASP A 24 -10.07 8.52 -3.58
N GLY A 25 -10.47 7.59 -2.70
CA GLY A 25 -11.18 6.35 -3.09
C GLY A 25 -10.29 5.25 -3.69
N ASP A 26 -9.00 5.52 -3.90
CA ASP A 26 -8.01 4.51 -4.25
C ASP A 26 -7.32 3.95 -3.00
N LEU A 27 -7.10 2.64 -2.97
CA LEU A 27 -6.43 1.98 -1.84
C LEU A 27 -4.93 1.84 -2.11
N TYR A 28 -4.12 2.21 -1.12
CA TYR A 28 -2.66 2.13 -1.15
C TYR A 28 -2.13 1.41 0.09
N TYR A 29 -1.04 0.67 -0.05
CA TYR A 29 -0.46 -0.07 1.07
C TYR A 29 0.97 0.35 1.36
N VAL A 30 1.21 0.73 2.62
CA VAL A 30 2.52 1.09 3.16
C VAL A 30 3.00 -0.03 4.06
N ALA A 31 4.04 -0.74 3.60
CA ALA A 31 4.64 -1.82 4.38
C ALA A 31 5.43 -1.28 5.60
N GLY A 32 5.72 -2.17 6.56
CA GLY A 32 6.49 -1.84 7.78
C GLY A 32 7.85 -1.17 7.52
N ASP A 33 8.44 -1.43 6.36
CA ASP A 33 9.67 -0.80 5.89
C ASP A 33 9.50 0.67 5.46
N CYS A 34 8.33 1.28 5.73
CA CYS A 34 7.90 2.59 5.24
C CYS A 34 7.91 2.74 3.72
N LYS A 35 7.89 1.61 3.00
CA LYS A 35 7.88 1.54 1.54
C LYS A 35 6.47 1.29 1.04
N MET A 36 6.03 2.07 0.06
CA MET A 36 4.77 1.81 -0.62
C MET A 36 4.92 0.60 -1.53
N VAL A 37 3.91 -0.27 -1.54
CA VAL A 37 3.89 -1.42 -2.43
C VAL A 37 3.30 -1.01 -3.78
N LYS A 38 4.05 -1.26 -4.86
CA LYS A 38 3.66 -0.98 -6.24
C LYS A 38 4.22 -2.02 -7.20
N GLY A 39 3.52 -2.24 -8.31
CA GLY A 39 3.91 -3.12 -9.41
C GLY A 39 4.04 -4.60 -9.04
N LYS A 40 3.46 -5.03 -7.91
CA LYS A 40 3.56 -6.40 -7.41
C LYS A 40 2.35 -6.82 -6.59
N SER A 41 2.17 -8.12 -6.45
CA SER A 41 1.25 -8.67 -5.46
C SER A 41 1.87 -8.67 -4.07
N TYR A 42 1.03 -8.44 -3.07
CA TYR A 42 1.45 -8.37 -1.67
C TYR A 42 0.34 -8.86 -0.75
N PHE A 43 0.74 -9.42 0.39
CA PHE A 43 -0.20 -9.88 1.40
C PHE A 43 -0.41 -8.77 2.42
N ILE A 44 -1.62 -8.19 2.43
CA ILE A 44 -1.99 -7.14 3.37
C ILE A 44 -2.28 -7.82 4.70
N THR A 45 -1.42 -7.62 5.70
CA THR A 45 -1.66 -8.08 7.08
C THR A 45 -2.35 -7.02 7.92
N HIS A 46 -2.16 -5.75 7.58
CA HIS A 46 -2.69 -4.61 8.32
C HIS A 46 -3.61 -3.79 7.41
N THR A 47 -4.91 -4.12 7.44
CA THR A 47 -5.94 -3.51 6.60
C THR A 47 -6.50 -2.22 7.18
N ASN A 48 -6.12 -1.86 8.42
CA ASN A 48 -6.67 -0.72 9.16
C ASN A 48 -8.22 -0.70 9.22
N GLY A 49 -8.85 -1.88 9.13
CA GLY A 49 -10.32 -2.01 9.07
C GLY A 49 -10.96 -1.66 7.72
N LEU A 50 -10.18 -1.24 6.72
CA LEU A 50 -10.69 -0.97 5.36
C LEU A 50 -11.12 -2.26 4.64
N ILE A 51 -10.50 -3.38 5.00
CA ILE A 51 -10.89 -4.71 4.52
C ILE A 51 -11.10 -5.61 5.73
N GLU A 52 -12.18 -6.40 5.70
CA GLU A 52 -12.60 -7.28 6.80
C GLU A 52 -11.51 -8.25 7.25
N LYS A 53 -10.62 -8.69 6.34
CA LYS A 53 -9.55 -9.66 6.63
C LYS A 53 -8.28 -9.39 5.81
N SER A 54 -7.16 -9.88 6.34
CA SER A 54 -5.90 -9.95 5.62
C SER A 54 -6.06 -10.76 4.33
N CYS A 55 -5.66 -10.18 3.21
CA CYS A 55 -5.90 -10.72 1.87
C CYS A 55 -4.70 -10.49 0.96
N HIS A 56 -4.61 -11.31 -0.09
CA HIS A 56 -3.71 -11.02 -1.20
C HIS A 56 -4.28 -9.91 -2.06
N ALA A 57 -3.45 -8.90 -2.28
CA ALA A 57 -3.73 -7.74 -3.08
C ALA A 57 -2.69 -7.60 -4.19
N VAL A 58 -3.12 -7.08 -5.34
CA VAL A 58 -2.28 -6.77 -6.49
C VAL A 58 -2.23 -5.26 -6.62
N PHE A 59 -1.03 -4.71 -6.58
CA PHE A 59 -0.80 -3.28 -6.73
C PHE A 59 -0.24 -3.01 -8.12
N GLY A 60 -0.81 -2.03 -8.81
CA GLY A 60 -0.33 -1.55 -10.10
C GLY A 60 0.99 -0.79 -9.96
N GLU A 61 1.65 -0.46 -11.07
CA GLU A 61 2.90 0.32 -11.06
C GLU A 61 2.76 1.69 -10.36
N ASP A 62 1.56 2.25 -10.39
CA ASP A 62 1.22 3.51 -9.72
C ASP A 62 1.07 3.37 -8.18
N GLY A 63 1.05 2.14 -7.67
CA GLY A 63 0.84 1.84 -6.25
C GLY A 63 -0.61 1.68 -5.82
N LYS A 64 -1.54 1.89 -6.75
CA LYS A 64 -2.97 1.67 -6.54
C LYS A 64 -3.29 0.19 -6.44
N LEU A 65 -4.19 -0.15 -5.53
CA LEU A 65 -4.79 -1.47 -5.44
C LEU A 65 -5.60 -1.75 -6.72
N VAL A 66 -5.11 -2.66 -7.55
CA VAL A 66 -5.80 -3.07 -8.79
C VAL A 66 -6.82 -4.15 -8.51
N ARG A 67 -6.47 -5.10 -7.63
CA ARG A 67 -7.35 -6.21 -7.28
C ARG A 67 -7.00 -6.77 -5.92
N PHE A 68 -8.01 -7.16 -5.15
CA PHE A 68 -7.84 -7.89 -3.89
C PHE A 68 -8.84 -9.04 -3.84
N GLY A 69 -8.47 -10.17 -3.25
CA GLY A 69 -9.39 -11.30 -3.12
C GLY A 69 -8.69 -12.62 -2.78
N LYS A 70 -9.47 -13.58 -2.28
CA LYS A 70 -9.03 -14.97 -2.19
C LYS A 70 -8.97 -15.56 -3.60
N LYS A 71 -7.85 -16.20 -3.91
CA LYS A 71 -7.70 -17.02 -5.11
C LYS A 71 -8.72 -18.16 -5.08
#